data_AF-A0A1G9QHU8-F1
#
_entry.id   AF-A0A1G9QHU8-F1
#
_cell.length_a   1.000
_cell.length_b   1.000
_cell.length_c   1.000
_cell.angle_alpha   90.00
_cell.angle_beta   90.00
_cell.angle_gamma   90.00
#
_symmetry.space_group_name_H-M   'P 1'
#
loop_
_entity.id
_entity.type
_entity.pdbx_description
1 polymer ?
#
loop_
_entity_poly.entity_id
_entity_poly.type
_entity_poly.pdbx_seq_one_letter_code
_entity_poly.pdbx_strand_id
1 'polypeptide(L)'
;MTEDHHRPTLGPFDWTEPRSLALLSGTVTGLAGAVAYFLVPLVTADYGAPGFRDTADVTSYVLEYFFTQSLLYHAGVLVLVPFATTAVALTVARRAGRGGRWTDAAVVIAVVVGPVVAIWLGAFVALVAIAFQALAIAIFGVPFAVVIATVLSAIVVIVVTVSAVGGYALVESVGPRPPE
;
A
#
# COMPACT_ATOMS: atom_id res chain seq x y z
N MET A 1 -17.80 -45.31 19.50
CA MET A 1 -17.59 -43.86 19.67
C MET A 1 -16.18 -43.57 19.19
N THR A 2 -16.04 -43.26 17.92
CA THR A 2 -14.77 -42.88 17.29
C THR A 2 -14.94 -41.43 16.88
N GLU A 3 -14.20 -40.54 17.55
CA GLU A 3 -14.14 -39.13 17.20
C GLU A 3 -13.41 -39.01 15.85
N ASP A 4 -14.16 -38.68 14.80
CA ASP A 4 -13.60 -38.29 13.52
C ASP A 4 -12.90 -36.93 13.69
N HIS A 5 -11.57 -36.97 13.77
CA HIS A 5 -10.73 -35.79 13.61
C HIS A 5 -10.94 -35.21 12.20
N HIS A 6 -11.86 -34.26 12.08
CA HIS A 6 -11.93 -33.35 10.93
C HIS A 6 -10.62 -32.57 10.85
N ARG A 7 -9.68 -33.07 10.04
CA ARG A 7 -8.57 -32.27 9.54
C ARG A 7 -9.17 -31.10 8.74
N PRO A 8 -8.88 -29.84 9.08
CA PRO A 8 -9.23 -28.73 8.22
C PRO A 8 -8.39 -28.85 6.95
N THR A 9 -8.97 -29.46 5.91
CA THR A 9 -8.44 -29.34 4.56
C THR A 9 -8.57 -27.88 4.17
N LEU A 10 -7.43 -27.21 3.96
CA LEU A 10 -7.40 -25.89 3.34
C LEU A 10 -8.11 -26.03 1.99
N GLY A 11 -9.38 -25.61 1.93
CA GLY A 11 -10.13 -25.56 0.69
C GLY A 11 -9.40 -24.68 -0.34
N PRO A 12 -9.73 -24.80 -1.64
CA PRO A 12 -9.17 -23.93 -2.65
C PRO A 12 -9.37 -22.47 -2.25
N PHE A 13 -8.30 -21.67 -2.26
CA PHE A 13 -8.37 -20.26 -1.93
C PHE A 13 -9.34 -19.57 -2.90
N ASP A 14 -10.45 -19.07 -2.39
CA ASP A 14 -11.43 -18.38 -3.20
C ASP A 14 -11.05 -16.90 -3.31
N TRP A 15 -10.48 -16.56 -4.46
CA TRP A 15 -10.04 -15.22 -4.84
C TRP A 15 -11.17 -14.19 -4.87
N THR A 16 -12.41 -14.63 -4.89
CA THR A 16 -13.59 -13.74 -4.90
C THR A 16 -14.15 -13.51 -3.50
N GLU A 17 -13.56 -14.08 -2.45
CA GLU A 17 -13.98 -13.81 -1.08
C GLU A 17 -13.73 -12.33 -0.72
N PRO A 18 -14.63 -11.68 0.04
CA PRO A 18 -14.48 -10.27 0.42
C PRO A 18 -13.13 -9.96 1.07
N ARG A 19 -12.64 -10.88 1.90
CA ARG A 19 -11.35 -10.75 2.59
C ARG A 19 -10.18 -10.82 1.61
N SER A 20 -10.20 -11.78 0.70
CA SER A 20 -9.19 -11.93 -0.35
C SER A 20 -9.12 -10.70 -1.24
N LEU A 21 -10.27 -10.16 -1.66
CA LEU A 21 -10.35 -8.95 -2.48
C LEU A 21 -9.87 -7.70 -1.73
N ALA A 22 -10.22 -7.56 -0.45
CA ALA A 22 -9.72 -6.48 0.38
C ALA A 22 -8.18 -6.55 0.53
N LEU A 23 -7.64 -7.72 0.88
CA LEU A 23 -6.19 -7.91 1.01
C LEU A 23 -5.46 -7.65 -0.31
N LEU A 24 -5.98 -8.15 -1.43
CA LEU A 24 -5.38 -7.94 -2.75
C LEU A 24 -5.40 -6.47 -3.16
N SER A 25 -6.53 -5.79 -3.03
CA SER A 25 -6.64 -4.37 -3.39
C SER A 25 -5.73 -3.48 -2.54
N GLY A 26 -5.66 -3.74 -1.23
CA GLY A 26 -4.70 -3.09 -0.35
C GLY A 26 -3.24 -3.37 -0.74
N THR A 27 -2.92 -4.63 -1.02
CA THR A 27 -1.57 -5.06 -1.41
C THR A 27 -1.15 -4.43 -2.74
N VAL A 28 -2.01 -4.46 -3.76
CA VAL A 28 -1.72 -3.85 -5.07
C VAL A 28 -1.51 -2.35 -4.93
N THR A 29 -2.35 -1.66 -4.16
CA THR A 29 -2.21 -0.21 -3.94
C THR A 29 -0.92 0.12 -3.19
N GLY A 30 -0.61 -0.63 -2.13
CA GLY A 30 0.63 -0.47 -1.36
C GLY A 30 1.88 -0.77 -2.18
N LEU A 31 1.87 -1.85 -2.97
CA LEU A 31 2.98 -2.22 -3.85
C LEU A 31 3.19 -1.20 -4.97
N ALA A 32 2.12 -0.67 -5.56
CA ALA A 32 2.24 0.37 -6.58
C ALA A 32 2.96 1.61 -6.03
N GLY A 33 2.58 2.06 -4.83
CA GLY A 33 3.29 3.12 -4.11
C GLY A 33 4.73 2.75 -3.79
N ALA A 34 4.97 1.52 -3.33
CA ALA A 34 6.31 1.08 -2.96
C ALA A 34 7.26 1.02 -4.16
N VAL A 35 6.78 0.51 -5.29
CA VAL A 35 7.52 0.48 -6.55
C VAL A 35 7.83 1.89 -7.01
N ALA A 36 6.80 2.74 -7.10
CA ALA A 36 6.92 4.10 -7.60
C ALA A 36 7.88 4.96 -6.77
N TYR A 37 7.79 4.90 -5.45
CA TYR A 37 8.49 5.84 -4.57
C TYR A 37 9.71 5.28 -3.87
N PHE A 38 9.91 3.96 -3.83
CA PHE A 38 11.14 3.36 -3.30
C PHE A 38 11.94 2.67 -4.40
N LEU A 39 11.36 1.70 -5.11
CA LEU A 39 12.14 0.88 -6.03
C LEU A 39 12.59 1.63 -7.28
N VAL A 40 11.75 2.46 -7.89
CA VAL A 40 12.12 3.26 -9.06
C VAL A 40 13.30 4.19 -8.76
N PRO A 41 13.27 5.04 -7.71
CA PRO A 41 14.45 5.83 -7.36
C PRO A 41 15.66 4.95 -7.05
N LEU A 42 15.48 3.80 -6.37
CA LEU A 42 16.56 2.86 -6.06
C LEU A 42 17.15 2.12 -7.28
N VAL A 43 16.53 2.16 -8.45
CA VAL A 43 17.08 1.56 -9.68
C VAL A 43 17.58 2.64 -10.65
N THR A 44 17.04 3.85 -10.55
CA THR A 44 17.36 4.99 -11.43
C THR A 44 18.41 5.93 -10.88
N ALA A 45 18.69 5.89 -9.57
CA ALA A 45 19.91 6.52 -9.09
C ALA A 45 21.11 5.84 -9.78
N ASP A 46 22.05 6.63 -10.30
CA ASP A 46 23.29 6.10 -10.87
C ASP A 46 24.15 5.48 -9.75
N TYR A 47 23.84 4.23 -9.35
CA TYR A 47 24.57 3.44 -8.35
C TYR A 47 25.97 3.00 -8.81
N GLY A 48 26.45 3.51 -9.95
CA GLY A 48 27.73 3.16 -10.57
C GLY A 48 28.90 4.09 -10.23
N ALA A 49 28.71 5.16 -9.44
CA ALA A 49 29.81 6.03 -9.03
C ALA A 49 30.64 5.36 -7.91
N PRO A 50 31.98 5.25 -8.04
CA PRO A 50 32.82 4.60 -7.05
C PRO A 50 32.86 5.44 -5.76
N GLY A 51 32.11 4.98 -4.77
CA GLY A 51 32.02 5.53 -3.43
C GLY A 51 30.74 5.01 -2.78
N PHE A 52 30.86 4.19 -1.73
CA PHE A 52 29.71 3.78 -0.92
C PHE A 52 29.04 5.06 -0.40
N ARG A 53 27.91 5.45 -1.01
CA ARG A 53 27.05 6.49 -0.45
C ARG A 53 26.46 5.94 0.83
N ASP A 54 26.50 6.76 1.89
CA ASP A 54 25.93 6.40 3.18
C ASP A 54 24.41 6.20 3.01
N THR A 55 23.80 5.39 3.86
CA THR A 55 22.36 5.11 3.87
C THR A 55 21.53 6.41 4.03
N ALA A 56 22.14 7.44 4.64
CA ALA A 56 21.59 8.79 4.70
C ALA A 56 21.41 9.44 3.32
N ASP A 57 22.34 9.26 2.39
CA ASP A 57 22.27 9.81 1.04
C ASP A 57 21.16 9.13 0.24
N VAL A 58 21.02 7.81 0.38
CA VAL A 58 19.95 7.03 -0.27
C VAL A 58 18.58 7.47 0.23
N THR A 59 18.44 7.65 1.54
CA THR A 59 17.19 8.12 2.17
C THR A 59 16.84 9.53 1.69
N SER A 60 17.82 10.42 1.62
CA SER A 60 17.64 11.79 1.14
C SER A 60 17.23 11.82 -0.33
N TYR A 61 17.85 10.98 -1.17
CA TYR A 61 17.50 10.88 -2.59
C TYR A 61 16.09 10.34 -2.80
N VAL A 62 15.64 9.35 -2.03
CA VAL A 62 14.26 8.83 -2.13
C VAL A 62 13.24 9.91 -1.76
N LEU A 63 13.51 10.70 -0.72
CA LEU A 63 12.66 11.81 -0.32
C LEU A 63 12.66 12.93 -1.37
N GLU A 64 13.83 13.31 -1.87
CA GLU A 64 13.95 14.29 -2.95
C GLU A 64 13.21 13.83 -4.20
N TYR A 65 13.37 12.56 -4.58
CA TYR A 65 12.65 11.96 -5.70
C TYR A 65 11.15 12.11 -5.52
N PHE A 66 10.62 11.81 -4.33
CA PHE A 66 9.20 12.01 -4.03
C PHE A 66 8.77 13.45 -4.24
N PHE A 67 9.49 14.45 -3.73
CA PHE A 67 9.08 15.87 -3.83
C PHE A 67 9.32 16.50 -5.20
N THR A 68 10.22 15.93 -6.01
CA THR A 68 10.59 16.45 -7.33
C THR A 68 9.80 15.83 -8.47
N GLN A 69 9.04 14.76 -8.20
CA GLN A 69 8.14 14.18 -9.20
C GLN A 69 7.02 15.14 -9.61
N SER A 70 6.56 15.00 -10.85
CA SER A 70 5.46 15.81 -11.37
C SER A 70 4.15 15.54 -10.64
N LEU A 71 3.27 16.55 -10.57
CA LEU A 71 1.92 16.38 -10.02
C LEU A 71 1.14 15.26 -10.72
N LEU A 72 1.35 15.06 -12.02
CA LEU A 72 0.74 13.97 -12.79
C LEU A 72 1.23 12.60 -12.34
N TYR A 73 2.51 12.48 -11.98
CA TYR A 73 3.06 11.25 -11.41
C TYR A 73 2.40 10.93 -10.07
N HIS A 74 2.29 11.92 -9.18
CA HIS A 74 1.57 11.75 -7.92
C HIS A 74 0.10 11.41 -8.11
N ALA A 75 -0.60 12.07 -9.04
CA ALA A 75 -1.98 11.76 -9.35
C ALA A 75 -2.12 10.32 -9.89
N GLY A 76 -1.22 9.86 -10.74
CA GLY A 76 -1.21 8.48 -11.23
C GLY A 76 -1.12 7.46 -10.09
N VAL A 77 -0.14 7.62 -9.20
CA VAL A 77 0.14 6.62 -8.16
C VAL A 77 -0.79 6.76 -6.95
N LEU A 78 -1.01 7.97 -6.45
CA LEU A 78 -1.74 8.22 -5.20
C LEU A 78 -3.24 8.41 -5.39
N VAL A 79 -3.71 8.67 -6.61
CA VAL A 79 -5.14 8.88 -6.89
C VAL A 79 -5.70 7.81 -7.82
N LEU A 80 -5.13 7.66 -9.02
CA LEU A 80 -5.68 6.76 -10.03
C LEU A 80 -5.60 5.29 -9.61
N VAL A 81 -4.46 4.84 -9.06
CA VAL A 81 -4.32 3.46 -8.57
C VAL A 81 -5.35 3.12 -7.49
N PRO A 82 -5.44 3.82 -6.34
CA PRO A 82 -6.43 3.48 -5.31
C PRO A 82 -7.87 3.58 -5.79
N PHE A 83 -8.18 4.57 -6.65
CA PHE A 83 -9.48 4.66 -7.29
C PHE A 83 -9.80 3.40 -8.10
N ALA A 84 -8.88 3.00 -8.98
CA ALA A 84 -9.06 1.84 -9.86
C ALA A 84 -9.10 0.53 -9.08
N THR A 85 -8.22 0.33 -8.10
CA THR A 85 -8.19 -0.89 -7.28
C THR A 85 -9.46 -1.04 -6.45
N THR A 86 -9.97 0.04 -5.85
CA THR A 86 -11.28 0.02 -5.18
C THR A 86 -12.39 -0.30 -6.18
N ALA A 87 -12.48 0.41 -7.30
CA ALA A 87 -13.56 0.22 -8.27
C ALA A 87 -13.59 -1.22 -8.82
N VAL A 88 -12.43 -1.77 -9.17
CA VAL A 88 -12.29 -3.14 -9.67
C VAL A 88 -12.66 -4.15 -8.58
N ALA A 89 -12.12 -4.03 -7.37
CA ALA A 89 -12.38 -4.98 -6.29
C ALA A 89 -13.86 -5.03 -5.92
N LEU A 90 -14.53 -3.88 -5.80
CA LEU A 90 -15.96 -3.81 -5.52
C LEU A 90 -16.79 -4.37 -6.67
N THR A 91 -16.44 -4.05 -7.92
CA THR A 91 -17.14 -4.58 -9.09
C THR A 91 -17.06 -6.10 -9.14
N VAL A 92 -15.88 -6.68 -8.88
CA VAL A 92 -15.68 -8.12 -8.80
C VAL A 92 -16.49 -8.73 -7.66
N ALA A 93 -16.45 -8.14 -6.46
CA ALA A 93 -17.22 -8.61 -5.31
C ALA A 93 -18.73 -8.64 -5.59
N ARG A 94 -19.27 -7.59 -6.21
CA ARG A 94 -20.70 -7.51 -6.53
C ARG A 94 -21.10 -8.50 -7.63
N ARG A 95 -20.27 -8.67 -8.67
CA ARG A 95 -20.51 -9.69 -9.72
C ARG A 95 -20.48 -11.11 -9.18
N ALA A 96 -19.70 -11.37 -8.14
CA ALA A 96 -19.66 -12.66 -7.44
C ALA A 96 -20.84 -12.85 -6.45
N GLY A 97 -21.78 -11.91 -6.36
CA GLY A 97 -22.88 -11.97 -5.39
C GLY A 97 -22.46 -11.72 -3.94
N ARG A 98 -21.28 -11.13 -3.72
CA ARG A 98 -20.67 -10.91 -2.39
C ARG A 98 -20.59 -9.43 -2.02
N GLY A 99 -21.41 -8.61 -2.70
CA GLY A 99 -21.55 -7.19 -2.41
C GLY A 99 -22.25 -6.96 -1.07
N GLY A 100 -21.87 -5.88 -0.38
CA GLY A 100 -22.48 -5.50 0.89
C GLY A 100 -21.67 -4.47 1.63
N ARG A 101 -22.30 -3.75 2.57
CA ARG A 101 -21.66 -2.62 3.29
C ARG A 101 -20.36 -3.02 4.00
N TRP A 102 -20.31 -4.23 4.54
CA TRP A 102 -19.11 -4.76 5.20
C TRP A 102 -17.99 -5.09 4.22
N THR A 103 -18.30 -5.69 3.08
CA THR A 103 -17.34 -5.95 2.00
C THR A 103 -16.78 -4.64 1.46
N ASP A 104 -17.67 -3.68 1.20
CA ASP A 104 -17.32 -2.39 0.64
C ASP A 104 -16.40 -1.60 1.58
N ALA A 105 -16.71 -1.57 2.88
CA ALA A 105 -15.85 -0.98 3.90
C ALA A 105 -14.50 -1.68 4.02
N ALA A 106 -14.47 -3.03 4.01
CA ALA A 106 -13.23 -3.79 4.11
C ALA A 106 -12.27 -3.49 2.96
N VAL A 107 -12.79 -3.41 1.72
CA VAL A 107 -12.01 -3.07 0.54
C VAL A 107 -11.46 -1.65 0.64
N VAL A 108 -12.31 -0.65 0.96
CA VAL A 108 -11.86 0.75 1.08
C VAL A 108 -10.80 0.90 2.16
N ILE A 109 -11.01 0.31 3.35
CA ILE A 109 -10.03 0.35 4.44
C ILE A 109 -8.72 -0.31 4.00
N ALA A 110 -8.77 -1.48 3.37
CA ALA A 110 -7.55 -2.18 2.94
C ALA A 110 -6.76 -1.38 1.89
N VAL A 111 -7.44 -0.75 0.93
CA VAL A 111 -6.82 0.15 -0.07
C VAL A 111 -6.10 1.33 0.60
N VAL A 112 -6.66 1.88 1.68
CA VAL A 112 -6.04 2.97 2.44
C VAL A 112 -4.87 2.47 3.31
N VAL A 113 -5.03 1.32 3.97
CA VAL A 113 -4.02 0.78 4.89
C VAL A 113 -2.78 0.27 4.15
N GLY A 114 -2.93 -0.31 2.96
CA GLY A 114 -1.81 -0.86 2.18
C GLY A 114 -0.63 0.10 1.99
N PRO A 115 -0.84 1.31 1.46
CA PRO A 115 0.20 2.34 1.35
C PRO A 115 0.82 2.75 2.68
N VAL A 116 0.04 2.82 3.76
CA VAL A 116 0.56 3.14 5.10
C VAL A 116 1.53 2.07 5.57
N VAL A 117 1.15 0.80 5.42
CA VAL A 117 2.03 -0.33 5.75
C VAL A 117 3.32 -0.27 4.92
N ALA A 118 3.23 0.07 3.64
CA ALA A 118 4.41 0.22 2.78
C ALA A 118 5.36 1.33 3.26
N ILE A 119 4.83 2.49 3.69
CA ILE A 119 5.64 3.59 4.25
C ILE A 119 6.37 3.15 5.52
N TRP A 120 5.66 2.53 6.46
CA TRP A 120 6.25 2.06 7.73
C TRP A 120 7.26 0.94 7.52
N LEU A 121 6.99 0.02 6.58
CA LEU A 121 7.93 -1.02 6.21
C LEU A 121 9.20 -0.42 5.59
N GLY A 122 9.06 0.57 4.71
CA GLY A 122 10.19 1.31 4.14
C GLY A 122 11.03 2.00 5.20
N ALA A 123 10.40 2.71 6.14
CA ALA A 123 11.07 3.35 7.26
C ALA A 123 11.82 2.36 8.16
N PHE A 124 11.20 1.21 8.46
CA PHE A 124 11.82 0.15 9.24
C PHE A 124 13.04 -0.45 8.53
N VAL A 125 12.93 -0.79 7.25
CA VAL A 125 14.03 -1.34 6.45
C VAL A 125 15.19 -0.35 6.38
N ALA A 126 14.91 0.95 6.18
CA ALA A 126 15.93 1.99 6.20
C ALA A 126 16.66 2.08 7.54
N LEU A 127 15.93 2.07 8.67
CA LEU A 127 16.52 2.08 10.01
C LEU A 127 17.40 0.85 10.26
N VAL A 128 16.95 -0.34 9.86
CA VAL A 128 17.72 -1.58 9.98
C VAL A 128 19.01 -1.50 9.16
N ALA A 129 18.94 -0.99 7.93
CA ALA A 129 20.11 -0.80 7.07
C ALA A 129 21.15 0.15 7.70
N ILE A 130 20.70 1.28 8.28
CA ILE A 130 21.58 2.21 9.01
C ILE A 130 22.18 1.52 10.24
N ALA A 131 21.40 0.72 10.98
CA ALA A 131 21.85 0.07 12.21
C ALA A 131 23.00 -0.92 11.97
N PHE A 132 23.01 -1.60 10.82
CA PHE A 132 24.11 -2.48 10.42
C PHE A 132 25.42 -1.74 10.13
N GLN A 133 25.35 -0.45 9.77
CA GLN A 133 26.53 0.37 9.44
C GLN A 133 27.00 1.19 10.64
N ALA A 134 26.07 1.82 11.35
CA ALA A 134 26.34 2.69 12.48
C ALA A 134 25.15 2.71 13.46
N LEU A 135 25.18 1.80 14.44
CA LEU A 135 24.12 1.68 15.45
C LEU A 135 23.82 2.99 16.20
N ALA A 136 24.85 3.77 16.53
CA ALA A 136 24.67 5.07 17.19
C ALA A 136 23.84 6.03 16.34
N ILE A 137 24.14 6.13 15.03
CA ILE A 137 23.41 6.97 14.08
C ILE A 137 21.97 6.46 13.92
N ALA A 138 21.77 5.15 13.85
CA ALA A 138 20.43 4.56 13.75
C ALA A 138 19.54 4.93 14.94
N ILE A 139 20.07 4.88 16.17
CA ILE A 139 19.33 5.26 17.39
C ILE A 139 18.91 6.74 17.33
N PHE A 140 19.81 7.65 16.91
CA PHE A 140 19.47 9.06 16.71
C PHE A 140 18.48 9.27 15.56
N GLY A 141 18.48 8.41 14.54
CA GLY A 141 17.59 8.47 13.38
C GLY A 141 16.14 8.02 13.65
N VAL A 142 15.89 7.23 14.70
CA VAL A 142 14.54 6.75 15.07
C VAL A 142 13.48 7.87 15.15
N PRO A 143 13.66 8.95 15.93
CA PRO A 143 12.65 10.00 16.02
C PRO A 143 12.36 10.64 14.67
N PHE A 144 13.38 10.89 13.84
CA PHE A 144 13.21 11.48 12.51
C PHE A 144 12.44 10.54 11.57
N ALA A 145 12.79 9.25 11.55
CA ALA A 145 12.09 8.25 10.74
C ALA A 145 10.62 8.13 11.15
N VAL A 146 10.31 8.15 12.45
CA VAL A 146 8.94 8.12 12.97
C VAL A 146 8.16 9.37 12.55
N VAL A 147 8.74 10.56 12.68
CA VAL A 147 8.07 11.81 12.26
C VAL A 147 7.80 11.81 10.76
N ILE A 148 8.81 11.50 9.95
CA ILE A 148 8.68 11.47 8.48
C ILE A 148 7.63 10.44 8.05
N ALA A 149 7.70 9.20 8.56
CA ALA A 149 6.74 8.15 8.25
C ALA A 149 5.31 8.53 8.65
N THR A 150 5.15 9.21 9.79
CA THR A 150 3.85 9.66 10.28
C THR A 150 3.26 10.75 9.39
N VAL A 151 4.05 11.78 9.05
CA VAL A 151 3.61 12.87 8.18
C VAL A 151 3.24 12.35 6.78
N LEU A 152 4.10 11.52 6.19
CA LEU A 152 3.82 10.90 4.90
C LEU A 152 2.58 10.01 4.95
N SER A 153 2.43 9.20 6.01
CA SER A 153 1.24 8.38 6.21
C SER A 153 -0.03 9.23 6.28
N ALA A 154 -0.01 10.35 7.01
CA ALA A 154 -1.17 11.22 7.13
C ALA A 154 -1.57 11.81 5.76
N ILE A 155 -0.60 12.30 4.98
CA ILE A 155 -0.84 12.83 3.63
C ILE A 155 -1.42 11.74 2.73
N VAL A 156 -0.78 10.57 2.70
CA VAL A 156 -1.19 9.45 1.85
C VAL A 156 -2.56 8.93 2.25
N VAL A 157 -2.86 8.79 3.54
CA VAL A 157 -4.19 8.39 4.03
C VAL A 157 -5.27 9.33 3.52
N ILE A 158 -5.06 10.66 3.60
CA ILE A 158 -6.05 11.63 3.14
C ILE A 158 -6.31 11.46 1.64
N VAL A 159 -5.25 11.47 0.82
CA VAL A 159 -5.37 11.41 -0.65
C VAL A 159 -5.96 10.07 -1.11
N VAL A 160 -5.46 8.96 -0.55
CA VAL A 160 -5.91 7.61 -0.89
C VAL A 160 -7.35 7.38 -0.42
N THR A 161 -7.75 7.91 0.73
CA THR A 161 -9.15 7.82 1.20
C THR A 161 -10.10 8.52 0.25
N VAL A 162 -9.81 9.75 -0.15
CA VAL A 162 -10.64 10.48 -1.12
C VAL A 162 -10.77 9.70 -2.43
N SER A 163 -9.67 9.10 -2.88
CA SER A 163 -9.62 8.33 -4.13
C SER A 163 -10.40 7.01 -4.04
N ALA A 164 -10.24 6.27 -2.94
CA ALA A 164 -10.96 5.02 -2.68
C ALA A 164 -12.47 5.27 -2.53
N VAL A 165 -12.86 6.34 -1.81
CA VAL A 165 -14.26 6.76 -1.71
C VAL A 165 -14.82 7.15 -3.09
N GLY A 166 -14.04 7.83 -3.93
CA GLY A 166 -14.41 8.10 -5.32
C GLY A 166 -14.66 6.82 -6.13
N GLY A 167 -13.79 5.81 -5.98
CA GLY A 167 -13.96 4.51 -6.63
C GLY A 167 -15.20 3.77 -6.14
N TYR A 168 -15.49 3.84 -4.84
CA TYR A 168 -16.73 3.34 -4.24
C TYR A 168 -17.97 4.03 -4.82
N ALA A 169 -18.00 5.36 -4.83
CA ALA A 169 -19.11 6.14 -5.36
C ALA A 169 -19.36 5.87 -6.86
N LEU A 170 -18.31 5.64 -7.64
CA LEU A 170 -18.44 5.20 -9.02
C LEU A 170 -19.17 3.85 -9.09
N VAL A 171 -18.73 2.84 -8.35
CA VAL A 171 -19.36 1.51 -8.38
C VAL A 171 -20.78 1.53 -7.81
N GLU A 172 -21.07 2.40 -6.85
CA GLU A 172 -22.43 2.63 -6.37
C GLU A 172 -23.35 3.22 -7.44
N SER A 173 -22.86 4.21 -8.21
CA SER A 173 -23.68 4.90 -9.23
C SER A 173 -23.90 4.12 -10.52
N VAL A 174 -22.88 3.39 -11.01
CA VAL A 174 -22.92 2.73 -12.33
C VAL A 174 -22.64 1.22 -12.28
N GLY A 175 -22.28 0.69 -11.11
CA GLY A 175 -21.85 -0.71 -10.98
C GLY A 175 -23.00 -1.70 -10.79
N PRO A 176 -22.68 -3.01 -10.75
CA PRO A 176 -23.65 -4.05 -10.43
C PRO A 176 -24.26 -3.77 -9.06
N ARG A 177 -25.58 -3.99 -8.89
CA ARG A 177 -26.23 -3.89 -7.59
C ARG A 177 -25.88 -5.12 -6.74
N PRO A 178 -25.68 -4.97 -5.42
CA PRO A 178 -25.58 -6.12 -4.54
C PRO A 178 -26.90 -6.92 -4.58
N PRO A 179 -26.85 -8.26 -4.44
CA PRO A 179 -28.06 -9.05 -4.27
C PRO A 179 -28.80 -8.63 -3.00
N GLU A 180 -30.14 -8.58 -3.06
CA GLU A 180 -31.04 -8.24 -1.94
C GLU A 180 -31.04 -9.33 -0.85
#